data_AF-A0A4U3MLI8-F1
#
_entry.id   AF-A0A4U3MLI8-F1
#
_cell.length_a   1.000
_cell.length_b   1.000
_cell.length_c   1.000
_cell.angle_alpha   90.00
_cell.angle_beta   90.00
_cell.angle_gamma   90.00
#
_symmetry.space_group_name_H-M   'P 1'
#
loop_
_entity.id
_entity.type
_entity.pdbx_description
1 polymer ?
#
loop_
_entity_poly.entity_id
_entity_poly.type
_entity_poly.pdbx_seq_one_letter_code
_entity_poly.pdbx_strand_id
1 'polypeptide(L)'
;MTAKDGDGWTHCGRGHQHWGVYGASGLLAVHHTARASYVLMQKRALWSHHGGTWGLPGGAIDSHEDAITGALREAHEETALSRDALRVRGVYLDDHGGWAYQTVIATAAEKLPVHLNMESTALRWVTLAELPRRRLHPGFAETWPVVREMLKPLVVVVDAANVIGARAEHGWWRDRAGATSRLLAELVELAVDGVIAPIEGLPLLTRRFPQMVVVVEGAARGAKVPEGLIDVRAAEGSGDDAIVEVVREAPVWETVLVVTADRGLRERVQAEGALVTGPKWLLGQLP
;
A
#
# COMPACT_ATOMS: atom_id res chain seq x y z
N MET A 1 11.86 -18.81 -19.10
CA MET A 1 10.79 -17.80 -18.96
C MET A 1 10.68 -17.09 -20.30
N THR A 2 9.49 -17.06 -20.88
CA THR A 2 9.25 -16.42 -22.17
C THR A 2 8.75 -15.01 -21.89
N ALA A 3 9.53 -13.99 -22.25
CA ALA A 3 9.08 -12.61 -22.09
C ALA A 3 7.90 -12.35 -23.04
N LYS A 4 6.91 -11.58 -22.57
CA LYS A 4 5.70 -11.20 -23.30
C LYS A 4 4.79 -12.39 -23.63
N ASP A 5 4.83 -13.46 -22.84
CA ASP A 5 3.88 -14.56 -22.99
C ASP A 5 2.48 -14.22 -22.44
N GLY A 6 2.33 -13.10 -21.73
CA GLY A 6 1.05 -12.51 -21.37
C GLY A 6 0.34 -11.82 -22.53
N ASP A 7 1.04 -11.45 -23.61
CA ASP A 7 0.44 -10.68 -24.71
C ASP A 7 -0.58 -11.50 -25.50
N GLY A 8 -1.77 -10.94 -25.65
CA GLY A 8 -2.85 -11.55 -26.45
C GLY A 8 -4.24 -11.15 -25.97
N TRP A 9 -5.23 -11.49 -26.79
CA TRP A 9 -6.64 -11.24 -26.48
C TRP A 9 -7.29 -12.44 -25.80
N THR A 10 -8.08 -12.17 -24.77
CA THR A 10 -8.93 -13.17 -24.10
C THR A 10 -10.31 -12.59 -23.80
N HIS A 11 -11.25 -13.44 -23.41
CA HIS A 11 -12.59 -13.05 -22.99
C HIS A 11 -12.82 -13.41 -21.53
N CYS A 12 -13.53 -12.56 -20.80
CA CYS A 12 -13.90 -12.84 -19.41
C CYS A 12 -15.32 -13.41 -19.30
N GLY A 13 -15.67 -13.92 -18.12
CA GLY A 13 -17.00 -14.45 -17.82
C GLY A 13 -18.14 -13.43 -17.91
N ARG A 14 -17.82 -12.12 -17.96
CA ARG A 14 -18.79 -11.04 -18.21
C ARG A 14 -19.02 -10.74 -19.69
N GLY A 15 -18.30 -11.41 -20.59
CA GLY A 15 -18.42 -11.23 -22.05
C GLY A 15 -17.60 -10.07 -22.64
N HIS A 16 -16.72 -9.44 -21.85
CA HIS A 16 -15.79 -8.43 -22.35
C HIS A 16 -14.57 -9.08 -23.02
N GLN A 17 -13.92 -8.34 -23.92
CA GLN A 17 -12.64 -8.71 -24.51
C GLN A 17 -11.51 -7.91 -23.85
N HIS A 18 -10.43 -8.59 -23.43
CA HIS A 18 -9.32 -8.01 -22.69
C HIS A 18 -7.96 -8.33 -23.32
N TRP A 19 -7.02 -7.40 -23.21
CA TRP A 19 -5.60 -7.64 -23.51
C TRP A 19 -4.89 -8.18 -22.26
N GLY A 20 -4.04 -9.19 -22.43
CA GLY A 20 -3.36 -9.89 -21.36
C GLY A 20 -4.01 -11.23 -21.06
N VAL A 21 -3.48 -12.33 -21.60
CA VAL A 21 -4.10 -13.67 -21.47
C VAL A 21 -4.11 -14.20 -20.04
N TYR A 22 -3.20 -13.72 -19.19
CA TYR A 22 -3.13 -14.05 -17.76
C TYR A 22 -3.68 -12.94 -16.84
N GLY A 23 -4.28 -11.89 -17.41
CA GLY A 23 -4.64 -10.67 -16.68
C GLY A 23 -3.74 -9.50 -17.05
N ALA A 24 -4.01 -8.37 -16.42
CA ALA A 24 -3.23 -7.15 -16.59
C ALA A 24 -3.08 -6.40 -15.25
N SER A 25 -2.07 -5.56 -15.15
CA SER A 25 -1.90 -4.67 -14.00
C SER A 25 -1.50 -3.27 -14.42
N GLY A 26 -1.75 -2.30 -13.54
CA GLY A 26 -1.34 -0.93 -13.74
C GLY A 26 -0.91 -0.26 -12.45
N LEU A 27 0.04 0.66 -12.58
CA LEU A 27 0.60 1.43 -11.49
C LEU A 27 -0.19 2.71 -11.28
N LEU A 28 -0.83 2.83 -10.13
CA LEU A 28 -1.36 4.08 -9.61
C LEU A 28 -0.31 4.71 -8.67
N ALA A 29 0.61 5.48 -9.27
CA ALA A 29 1.59 6.25 -8.51
C ALA A 29 0.93 7.52 -7.94
N VAL A 30 1.04 7.72 -6.63
CA VAL A 30 0.42 8.81 -5.88
C VAL A 30 1.49 9.65 -5.21
N HIS A 31 1.38 10.96 -5.33
CA HIS A 31 2.18 11.90 -4.56
C HIS A 31 1.26 12.77 -3.71
N HIS A 32 1.46 12.75 -2.39
CA HIS A 32 0.68 13.53 -1.44
C HIS A 32 1.41 14.82 -1.05
N THR A 33 0.62 15.87 -0.87
CA THR A 33 1.04 17.13 -0.24
C THR A 33 -0.02 17.54 0.76
N ALA A 34 0.30 18.50 1.64
CA ALA A 34 -0.68 19.07 2.57
C ALA A 34 -1.91 19.71 1.91
N ARG A 35 -1.85 20.01 0.60
CA ARG A 35 -2.93 20.67 -0.12
C ARG A 35 -3.71 19.74 -1.05
N ALA A 36 -3.05 18.75 -1.63
CA ALA A 36 -3.64 17.88 -2.64
C ALA A 36 -2.84 16.59 -2.84
N SER A 37 -3.52 15.58 -3.34
CA SER A 37 -2.92 14.36 -3.88
C SER A 37 -2.88 14.43 -5.41
N TYR A 38 -1.79 13.96 -5.99
CA TYR A 38 -1.57 13.87 -7.43
C TYR A 38 -1.39 12.42 -7.82
N VAL A 39 -1.92 12.03 -8.97
CA VAL A 39 -1.75 10.70 -9.55
C VAL A 39 -1.08 10.80 -10.91
N LEU A 40 -0.15 9.89 -11.20
CA LEU A 40 0.46 9.80 -12.53
C LEU A 40 -0.54 9.17 -13.50
N MET A 41 -0.82 9.89 -14.59
CA MET A 41 -1.73 9.44 -15.63
C MET A 41 -1.05 9.47 -17.01
N GLN A 42 -1.36 8.48 -17.82
CA GLN A 42 -0.95 8.41 -19.21
C GLN A 42 -2.13 8.60 -20.17
N LYS A 43 -1.92 9.37 -21.24
CA LYS A 43 -2.89 9.53 -22.33
C LYS A 43 -2.50 8.62 -23.48
N ARG A 44 -3.25 7.54 -23.65
CA ARG A 44 -2.98 6.48 -24.62
C ARG A 44 -2.91 7.02 -26.05
N ALA A 45 -1.99 6.51 -26.85
CA ALA A 45 -1.87 6.82 -28.26
C ALA A 45 -3.17 6.53 -29.03
N LEU A 46 -3.47 7.29 -30.08
CA LEU A 46 -4.75 7.23 -30.79
C LEU A 46 -5.01 5.87 -31.47
N TRP A 47 -3.95 5.18 -31.88
CA TRP A 47 -4.04 3.87 -32.55
C TRP A 47 -4.19 2.69 -31.58
N SER A 48 -4.11 2.92 -30.27
CA SER A 48 -4.28 1.88 -29.26
C SER A 48 -5.75 1.57 -28.99
N HIS A 49 -6.04 0.40 -28.39
CA HIS A 49 -7.36 0.12 -27.85
C HIS A 49 -7.78 1.22 -26.85
N HIS A 50 -8.95 1.81 -27.04
CA HIS A 50 -9.41 3.03 -26.35
C HIS A 50 -8.47 4.24 -26.48
N GLY A 51 -7.87 4.45 -27.65
CA GLY A 51 -6.96 5.57 -27.92
C GLY A 51 -7.50 6.96 -27.54
N GLY A 52 -6.60 7.83 -27.07
CA GLY A 52 -6.92 9.18 -26.61
C GLY A 52 -7.57 9.28 -25.23
N THR A 53 -7.81 8.16 -24.55
CA THR A 53 -8.26 8.11 -23.16
C THR A 53 -7.08 8.19 -22.17
N TRP A 54 -7.37 8.58 -20.93
CA TRP A 54 -6.41 8.61 -19.83
C TRP A 54 -6.53 7.36 -18.97
N GLY A 55 -5.41 6.66 -18.74
CA GLY A 55 -5.34 5.46 -17.91
C GLY A 55 -4.05 5.41 -17.10
N LEU A 56 -3.90 4.35 -16.33
CA LEU A 56 -2.67 4.06 -15.60
C LEU A 56 -1.58 3.54 -16.55
N PRO A 57 -0.30 3.84 -16.31
CA PRO A 57 0.79 3.06 -16.85
C PRO A 57 0.62 1.59 -16.49
N GLY A 58 0.68 0.68 -17.46
CA GLY A 58 0.32 -0.72 -17.23
C GLY A 58 -0.04 -1.52 -18.47
N GLY A 59 0.03 -2.84 -18.34
CA GLY A 59 -0.05 -3.79 -19.44
C GLY A 59 -0.36 -5.21 -18.99
N ALA A 60 -0.14 -6.15 -19.91
CA ALA A 60 -0.35 -7.58 -19.67
C ALA A 60 0.64 -8.10 -18.62
N ILE A 61 0.17 -9.06 -17.82
CA ILE A 61 1.01 -9.80 -16.88
C ILE A 61 1.50 -11.08 -17.57
N ASP A 62 2.81 -11.30 -17.57
CA ASP A 62 3.43 -12.56 -18.03
C ASP A 62 3.16 -13.72 -17.05
N SER A 63 3.23 -14.96 -17.54
CA SER A 63 2.84 -16.17 -16.77
C SER A 63 3.59 -16.40 -15.46
N HIS A 64 4.74 -15.74 -15.30
CA HIS A 64 5.71 -15.94 -14.22
C HIS A 64 5.84 -14.72 -13.31
N GLU A 65 5.14 -13.61 -13.59
CA GLU A 65 5.21 -12.40 -12.78
C GLU A 65 3.94 -12.22 -11.94
N ASP A 66 4.09 -11.60 -10.77
CA ASP A 66 2.95 -11.12 -10.01
C ASP A 66 2.51 -9.73 -10.48
N ALA A 67 1.36 -9.27 -9.99
CA ALA A 67 0.79 -7.98 -10.41
C ALA A 67 1.70 -6.78 -10.07
N ILE A 68 2.44 -6.84 -8.96
CA ILE A 68 3.33 -5.76 -8.52
C ILE A 68 4.51 -5.67 -9.48
N THR A 69 5.13 -6.80 -9.78
CA THR A 69 6.24 -6.94 -10.72
C THR A 69 5.83 -6.44 -12.10
N GLY A 70 4.68 -6.91 -12.62
CA GLY A 70 4.15 -6.47 -13.91
C GLY A 70 3.86 -4.97 -13.95
N ALA A 71 3.19 -4.41 -12.93
CA ALA A 71 2.84 -2.99 -12.92
C ALA A 71 4.08 -2.08 -12.84
N LEU A 72 5.07 -2.45 -12.03
CA LEU A 72 6.33 -1.69 -11.92
C LEU A 72 7.21 -1.85 -13.17
N ARG A 73 7.16 -3.01 -13.83
CA ARG A 73 7.82 -3.25 -15.11
C ARG A 73 7.23 -2.35 -16.19
N GLU A 74 5.93 -2.46 -16.44
CA GLU A 74 5.20 -1.68 -17.43
C GLU A 74 5.35 -0.18 -17.18
N ALA A 75 5.14 0.28 -15.95
CA ALA A 75 5.30 1.71 -15.64
C ALA A 75 6.72 2.22 -15.92
N HIS A 76 7.75 1.40 -15.65
CA HIS A 76 9.13 1.76 -15.97
C HIS A 76 9.35 1.83 -17.48
N GLU A 77 8.87 0.85 -18.25
CA GLU A 77 9.00 0.80 -19.71
C GLU A 77 8.23 1.94 -20.40
N GLU A 78 7.03 2.27 -19.91
CA GLU A 78 6.14 3.27 -20.52
C GLU A 78 6.50 4.71 -20.15
N THR A 79 7.11 4.92 -18.98
CA THR A 79 7.26 6.27 -18.39
C THR A 79 8.67 6.59 -17.88
N ALA A 80 9.60 5.62 -17.92
CA ALA A 80 10.94 5.71 -17.34
C ALA A 80 10.95 6.00 -15.82
N LEU A 81 9.84 5.73 -15.14
CA LEU A 81 9.71 5.94 -13.70
C LEU A 81 10.68 5.02 -12.94
N SER A 82 11.44 5.58 -11.99
CA SER A 82 12.32 4.78 -11.14
C SER A 82 11.50 3.96 -10.15
N ARG A 83 11.71 2.64 -10.14
CA ARG A 83 11.03 1.70 -9.23
C ARG A 83 11.44 1.95 -7.78
N ASP A 84 12.70 2.32 -7.54
CA ASP A 84 13.26 2.54 -6.20
C ASP A 84 12.70 3.79 -5.50
N ALA A 85 12.15 4.72 -6.29
CA ALA A 85 11.52 5.93 -5.80
C ALA A 85 10.03 5.73 -5.41
N LEU A 86 9.50 4.52 -5.61
CA LEU A 86 8.14 4.14 -5.26
C LEU A 86 8.11 3.30 -3.98
N ARG A 87 7.00 3.40 -3.25
CA ARG A 87 6.66 2.51 -2.15
C ARG A 87 5.28 1.94 -2.41
N VAL A 88 5.20 0.64 -2.71
CA VAL A 88 3.91 -0.05 -2.88
C VAL A 88 3.17 -0.01 -1.55
N ARG A 89 1.88 0.34 -1.60
CA ARG A 89 0.99 0.47 -0.44
C ARG A 89 -0.18 -0.50 -0.49
N GLY A 90 -0.54 -0.96 -1.68
CA GLY A 90 -1.66 -1.88 -1.81
C GLY A 90 -1.90 -2.40 -3.22
N VAL A 91 -2.67 -3.48 -3.31
CA VAL A 91 -3.12 -4.08 -4.57
C VAL A 91 -4.64 -4.24 -4.53
N TYR A 92 -5.32 -3.57 -5.45
CA TYR A 92 -6.76 -3.71 -5.67
C TYR A 92 -7.02 -4.66 -6.84
N LEU A 93 -7.98 -5.57 -6.68
CA LEU A 93 -8.37 -6.56 -7.68
C LEU A 93 -9.75 -6.22 -8.26
N ASP A 94 -9.80 -6.05 -9.58
CA ASP A 94 -11.03 -6.01 -10.37
C ASP A 94 -11.18 -7.35 -11.12
N ASP A 95 -11.97 -8.26 -10.57
CA ASP A 95 -12.16 -9.63 -11.07
C ASP A 95 -13.36 -9.70 -12.03
N HIS A 96 -13.12 -10.09 -13.28
CA HIS A 96 -14.12 -10.23 -14.34
C HIS A 96 -14.55 -11.67 -14.59
N GLY A 97 -14.19 -12.61 -13.69
CA GLY A 97 -14.58 -14.02 -13.76
C GLY A 97 -13.82 -14.78 -14.84
N GLY A 98 -12.51 -15.00 -14.62
CA GLY A 98 -11.60 -15.66 -15.57
C GLY A 98 -10.58 -14.71 -16.22
N TRP A 99 -10.70 -13.42 -15.96
CA TRP A 99 -9.69 -12.41 -16.23
C TRP A 99 -9.76 -11.35 -15.12
N ALA A 100 -8.63 -10.75 -14.75
CA ALA A 100 -8.63 -9.69 -13.76
C ALA A 100 -7.67 -8.56 -14.11
N TYR A 101 -8.03 -7.35 -13.69
CA TYR A 101 -7.13 -6.20 -13.67
C TYR A 101 -6.71 -5.90 -12.24
N GLN A 102 -5.41 -5.75 -12.00
CA GLN A 102 -4.88 -5.41 -10.68
C GLN A 102 -4.29 -4.00 -10.67
N THR A 103 -4.87 -3.12 -9.85
CA THR A 103 -4.32 -1.78 -9.64
C THR A 103 -3.34 -1.80 -8.48
N VAL A 104 -2.07 -1.54 -8.78
CA VAL A 104 -0.99 -1.46 -7.78
C VAL A 104 -0.85 -0.01 -7.35
N ILE A 105 -1.14 0.26 -6.09
CA ILE A 105 -1.12 1.60 -5.52
C ILE A 105 0.24 1.81 -4.87
N ALA A 106 0.95 2.85 -5.30
CA ALA A 106 2.28 3.17 -4.77
C ALA A 106 2.41 4.66 -4.47
N THR A 107 3.10 5.01 -3.39
CA THR A 107 3.43 6.41 -3.07
C THR A 107 4.81 6.80 -3.57
N ALA A 108 4.94 8.04 -4.02
CA ALA A 108 6.20 8.71 -4.31
C ALA A 108 6.38 9.95 -3.42
N ALA A 109 7.60 10.16 -2.93
CA ALA A 109 7.94 11.31 -2.08
C ALA A 109 7.78 12.65 -2.82
N GLU A 110 7.90 12.63 -4.14
CA GLU A 110 7.73 13.79 -5.01
C GLU A 110 7.05 13.39 -6.34
N LYS A 111 6.73 14.40 -7.17
CA LYS A 111 6.29 14.16 -8.55
C LYS A 111 7.49 13.75 -9.38
N LEU A 112 7.69 12.45 -9.49
CA LEU A 112 8.83 11.88 -10.21
C LEU A 112 8.86 12.33 -11.68
N PRO A 113 10.06 12.53 -12.25
CA PRO A 113 10.21 12.81 -13.67
C PRO A 113 9.71 11.63 -14.50
N VAL A 114 9.12 11.94 -15.65
CA VAL A 114 8.55 10.95 -16.56
C VAL A 114 8.93 11.29 -18.00
N HIS A 115 9.18 10.26 -18.80
CA HIS A 115 9.55 10.38 -20.20
C HIS A 115 8.52 9.68 -21.08
N LEU A 116 8.08 10.35 -22.13
CA LEU A 116 7.14 9.80 -23.10
C LEU A 116 7.82 8.78 -24.00
N ASN A 117 7.14 7.67 -24.26
CA ASN A 117 7.45 6.75 -25.35
C ASN A 117 6.38 6.87 -26.46
N MET A 118 6.41 5.99 -27.47
CA MET A 118 5.44 6.01 -28.57
C MET A 118 4.01 5.61 -28.15
N GLU A 119 3.84 4.87 -27.06
CA GLU A 119 2.54 4.32 -26.63
C GLU A 119 1.64 5.39 -25.99
N SER A 120 2.22 6.54 -25.65
CA SER A 120 1.55 7.64 -24.98
C SER A 120 1.71 8.98 -25.71
N THR A 121 0.63 9.74 -25.75
CA THR A 121 0.63 11.12 -26.27
C THR A 121 0.85 12.17 -25.18
N ALA A 122 0.67 11.81 -23.91
CA ALA A 122 0.96 12.67 -22.77
C ALA A 122 1.11 11.87 -21.47
N LEU A 123 2.04 12.30 -20.61
CA LEU A 123 2.21 11.84 -19.23
C LEU A 123 2.06 13.03 -18.31
N ARG A 124 1.21 12.93 -17.29
CA ARG A 124 0.92 14.04 -16.38
C ARG A 124 0.64 13.54 -14.97
N TRP A 125 1.20 14.24 -13.98
CA TRP A 125 0.71 14.23 -12.62
C TRP A 125 -0.55 15.09 -12.55
N VAL A 126 -1.69 14.49 -12.22
CA VAL A 126 -3.02 15.11 -12.24
C VAL A 126 -3.59 15.12 -10.84
N THR A 127 -4.23 16.20 -10.41
CA THR A 127 -4.92 16.22 -9.11
C THR A 127 -6.17 15.34 -9.11
N LEU A 128 -6.58 14.86 -7.93
CA LEU A 128 -7.84 14.09 -7.80
C LEU A 128 -9.07 14.88 -8.27
N ALA A 129 -9.06 16.21 -8.17
CA ALA A 129 -10.15 17.08 -8.63
C ALA A 129 -10.19 17.27 -10.15
N GLU A 130 -9.04 17.20 -10.82
CA GLU A 130 -8.93 17.31 -12.27
C GLU A 130 -9.20 15.98 -12.99
N LEU A 131 -8.89 14.86 -12.33
CA LEU A 131 -8.94 13.54 -12.95
C LEU A 131 -10.32 13.20 -13.57
N PRO A 132 -11.45 13.42 -12.87
CA PRO A 132 -12.78 13.12 -13.44
C PRO A 132 -13.16 13.99 -14.64
N ARG A 133 -12.45 15.10 -14.87
CA ARG A 133 -12.68 15.99 -16.04
C ARG A 133 -11.98 15.49 -17.30
N ARG A 134 -11.16 14.43 -17.18
CA ARG A 134 -10.47 13.80 -18.30
C ARG A 134 -11.32 12.68 -18.87
N ARG A 135 -11.16 12.40 -20.17
CA ARG A 135 -11.74 11.20 -20.80
C ARG A 135 -10.97 9.98 -20.33
N LEU A 136 -11.42 9.35 -19.25
CA LEU A 136 -10.77 8.17 -18.67
C LEU A 136 -10.96 6.92 -19.53
N HIS A 137 -10.03 5.98 -19.42
CA HIS A 137 -10.18 4.64 -19.95
C HIS A 137 -11.40 3.97 -19.29
N PRO A 138 -12.31 3.30 -20.02
CA PRO A 138 -13.57 2.81 -19.46
C PRO A 138 -13.42 1.95 -18.20
N GLY A 139 -12.55 0.94 -18.22
CA GLY A 139 -12.31 0.10 -17.03
C GLY A 139 -11.70 0.84 -15.84
N PHE A 140 -10.90 1.88 -16.10
CA PHE A 140 -10.38 2.72 -15.02
C PHE A 140 -11.46 3.67 -14.48
N ALA A 141 -12.32 4.20 -15.35
CA ALA A 141 -13.43 5.05 -14.95
C ALA A 141 -14.43 4.29 -14.05
N GLU A 142 -14.67 3.02 -14.35
CA GLU A 142 -15.54 2.12 -13.57
C GLU A 142 -14.99 1.86 -12.16
N THR A 143 -13.69 1.60 -12.05
CA THR A 143 -13.03 1.26 -10.77
C THR A 143 -12.62 2.49 -9.94
N TRP A 144 -12.47 3.67 -10.57
CA TRP A 144 -11.97 4.87 -9.92
C TRP A 144 -12.73 5.29 -8.64
N PRO A 145 -14.08 5.27 -8.58
CA PRO A 145 -14.81 5.60 -7.35
C PRO A 145 -14.43 4.75 -6.15
N VAL A 146 -13.99 3.50 -6.37
CA VAL A 146 -13.57 2.57 -5.33
C VAL A 146 -12.09 2.77 -5.00
N VAL A 147 -11.23 2.77 -6.03
CA VAL A 147 -9.77 2.87 -5.87
C VAL A 147 -9.33 4.19 -5.22
N ARG A 148 -10.04 5.29 -5.50
CA ARG A 148 -9.70 6.61 -4.93
C ARG A 148 -9.82 6.65 -3.39
N GLU A 149 -10.62 5.78 -2.79
CA GLU A 149 -10.79 5.69 -1.33
C GLU A 149 -9.61 4.94 -0.68
N MET A 150 -8.73 4.33 -1.49
CA MET A 150 -7.59 3.51 -1.06
C MET A 150 -6.25 4.24 -1.16
N LEU A 151 -6.24 5.52 -1.54
CA LEU A 151 -5.01 6.27 -1.80
C LEU A 151 -4.26 6.66 -0.52
N LYS A 152 -4.96 6.74 0.61
CA LYS A 152 -4.32 7.06 1.89
C LYS A 152 -3.44 5.90 2.33
N PRO A 153 -2.12 6.11 2.51
CA PRO A 153 -1.24 5.08 3.05
C PRO A 153 -1.68 4.71 4.46
N LEU A 154 -1.60 3.41 4.77
CA LEU A 154 -1.87 2.91 6.12
C LEU A 154 -0.59 2.95 6.94
N VAL A 155 -0.65 3.55 8.13
CA VAL A 155 0.37 3.46 9.17
C VAL A 155 -0.17 2.58 10.28
N VAL A 156 0.54 1.50 10.60
CA VAL A 156 0.21 0.62 11.72
C VAL A 156 1.14 0.95 12.87
N VAL A 157 0.56 1.50 13.94
CA VAL A 157 1.29 1.83 15.18
C VAL A 157 1.12 0.68 16.16
N VAL A 158 2.23 0.04 16.51
CA VAL A 158 2.26 -1.14 17.36
C VAL A 158 2.72 -0.75 18.76
N ASP A 159 1.85 -0.97 19.74
CA ASP A 159 2.21 -0.97 21.15
C ASP A 159 2.99 -2.26 21.46
N ALA A 160 4.33 -2.17 21.47
CA ALA A 160 5.17 -3.36 21.62
C ALA A 160 4.95 -4.04 22.97
N ALA A 161 4.81 -3.28 24.05
CA ALA A 161 4.61 -3.81 25.39
C ALA A 161 3.30 -4.60 25.48
N ASN A 162 2.23 -4.06 24.91
CA ASN A 162 0.92 -4.72 24.90
C ASN A 162 0.90 -5.95 24.00
N VAL A 163 1.51 -5.88 22.81
CA VAL A 163 1.57 -7.03 21.89
C VAL A 163 2.40 -8.17 22.47
N ILE A 164 3.57 -7.88 23.04
CA ILE A 164 4.42 -8.90 23.70
C ILE A 164 3.69 -9.49 24.91
N GLY A 165 3.05 -8.65 25.73
CA GLY A 165 2.24 -9.11 26.86
C GLY A 165 1.11 -10.04 26.43
N ALA A 166 0.46 -9.75 25.30
CA ALA A 166 -0.62 -10.56 24.75
C ALA A 166 -0.15 -11.92 24.19
N ARG A 167 1.11 -12.07 23.79
CA ARG A 167 1.67 -13.38 23.34
C ARG A 167 1.76 -14.41 24.47
N ALA A 168 1.73 -13.97 25.73
CA ALA A 168 1.93 -14.83 26.90
C ALA A 168 3.23 -15.67 26.84
N GLU A 169 4.27 -15.20 26.15
CA GLU A 169 5.57 -15.88 26.08
C GLU A 169 6.18 -16.04 27.50
N HIS A 170 6.53 -17.24 27.90
CA HIS A 170 7.12 -17.45 29.22
C HIS A 170 8.43 -16.66 29.39
N GLY A 171 8.52 -15.82 30.43
CA GLY A 171 9.74 -15.12 30.81
C GLY A 171 10.05 -13.84 30.04
N TRP A 172 9.16 -13.34 29.17
CA TRP A 172 9.38 -12.11 28.39
C TRP A 172 9.72 -10.89 29.27
N TRP A 173 9.19 -10.82 30.49
CA TRP A 173 9.46 -9.74 31.43
C TRP A 173 10.92 -9.72 31.92
N ARG A 174 11.64 -10.85 31.85
CA ARG A 174 13.06 -10.97 32.20
C ARG A 174 13.97 -10.55 31.05
N ASP A 175 13.53 -10.73 29.80
CA ASP A 175 14.27 -10.35 28.59
C ASP A 175 13.37 -9.57 27.62
N ARG A 176 13.05 -8.33 28.01
CA ARG A 176 12.18 -7.45 27.22
C ARG A 176 12.83 -7.04 25.90
N ALA A 177 14.15 -6.84 25.88
CA ALA A 177 14.89 -6.46 24.68
C ALA A 177 14.92 -7.60 23.65
N GLY A 178 15.15 -8.84 24.11
CA GLY A 178 15.10 -10.01 23.23
C GLY A 178 13.69 -10.28 22.70
N ALA A 179 12.65 -10.18 23.54
CA ALA A 179 11.26 -10.32 23.08
C ALA A 179 10.88 -9.26 22.03
N THR A 180 11.29 -8.02 22.25
CA THR A 180 11.07 -6.93 21.30
C THR A 180 11.83 -7.18 20.00
N SER A 181 13.08 -7.62 20.05
CA SER A 181 13.88 -7.92 18.84
C SER A 181 13.24 -9.01 17.97
N ARG A 182 12.61 -10.03 18.58
CA ARG A 182 11.86 -11.07 17.84
C ARG A 182 10.61 -10.50 17.18
N LEU A 183 9.80 -9.73 17.92
CA LEU A 183 8.63 -9.05 17.35
C LEU A 183 9.02 -8.16 16.17
N LEU A 184 10.11 -7.39 16.29
CA LEU A 184 10.59 -6.53 15.21
C LEU A 184 10.99 -7.34 13.95
N ALA A 185 11.64 -8.49 14.11
CA ALA A 185 12.00 -9.35 12.99
C ALA A 185 10.76 -9.89 12.25
N GLU A 186 9.78 -10.40 12.98
CA GLU A 186 8.51 -10.90 12.41
C GLU A 186 7.71 -9.76 11.74
N LEU A 187 7.75 -8.54 12.28
CA LEU A 187 7.12 -7.37 11.67
C LEU A 187 7.79 -6.93 10.38
N VAL A 188 9.11 -7.12 10.23
CA VAL A 188 9.80 -6.90 8.95
C VAL A 188 9.30 -7.88 7.90
N GLU A 189 9.16 -9.16 8.26
CA GLU A 189 8.62 -10.18 7.35
C GLU A 189 7.18 -9.83 6.93
N LEU A 190 6.33 -9.45 7.88
CA LEU A 190 4.96 -8.99 7.57
C LEU A 190 4.95 -7.72 6.69
N ALA A 191 5.87 -6.79 6.90
CA ALA A 191 5.98 -5.59 6.08
C ALA A 191 6.41 -5.89 4.63
N VAL A 192 7.22 -6.93 4.43
CA VAL A 192 7.63 -7.44 3.10
C VAL A 192 6.49 -8.20 2.43
N ASP A 193 5.85 -9.12 3.14
CA ASP A 193 4.81 -9.99 2.58
C ASP A 193 3.48 -9.26 2.38
N GLY A 194 3.23 -8.25 3.22
CA GLY A 194 2.00 -7.49 3.23
C GLY A 194 0.86 -8.17 4.00
N VAL A 195 -0.09 -7.34 4.41
CA VAL A 195 -1.29 -7.69 5.16
C VAL A 195 -2.43 -8.05 4.20
N ILE A 196 -3.00 -9.25 4.37
CA ILE A 196 -4.21 -9.70 3.64
C ILE A 196 -5.47 -9.63 4.49
N ALA A 197 -5.32 -9.55 5.82
CA ALA A 197 -6.45 -9.54 6.73
C ALA A 197 -7.28 -8.26 6.54
N PRO A 198 -8.62 -8.34 6.52
CA PRO A 198 -9.46 -7.16 6.47
C PRO A 198 -9.25 -6.32 7.74
N ILE A 199 -9.39 -5.01 7.57
CA ILE A 199 -9.31 -4.02 8.63
C ILE A 199 -10.64 -3.27 8.64
N GLU A 200 -11.34 -3.32 9.76
CA GLU A 200 -12.63 -2.66 9.91
C GLU A 200 -12.48 -1.15 9.64
N GLY A 201 -13.42 -0.59 8.87
CA GLY A 201 -13.39 0.82 8.47
C GLY A 201 -12.47 1.15 7.29
N LEU A 202 -11.73 0.18 6.74
CA LEU A 202 -10.93 0.37 5.53
C LEU A 202 -11.50 -0.37 4.32
N PRO A 203 -11.28 0.16 3.10
CA PRO A 203 -11.65 -0.55 1.88
C PRO A 203 -10.97 -1.93 1.78
N LEU A 204 -11.49 -2.82 0.94
CA LEU A 204 -10.84 -4.11 0.70
C LEU A 204 -9.71 -3.97 -0.33
N LEU A 205 -8.54 -4.48 0.02
CA LEU A 205 -7.41 -4.67 -0.88
C LEU A 205 -7.01 -6.15 -0.79
N THR A 206 -6.58 -6.73 -1.90
CA THR A 206 -6.05 -8.11 -1.93
C THR A 206 -4.79 -8.22 -1.09
N ARG A 207 -4.03 -7.13 -1.01
CA ARG A 207 -2.82 -7.02 -0.19
C ARG A 207 -2.56 -5.56 0.18
N ARG A 208 -2.11 -5.33 1.41
CA ARG A 208 -1.74 -4.01 1.96
C ARG A 208 -0.29 -4.02 2.42
N PHE A 209 0.44 -2.96 2.15
CA PHE A 209 1.83 -2.80 2.59
C PHE A 209 1.92 -1.55 3.48
N PRO A 210 1.48 -1.67 4.75
CA PRO A 210 1.49 -0.54 5.67
C PRO A 210 2.92 -0.13 6.02
N GLN A 211 3.06 1.13 6.40
CA GLN A 211 4.22 1.55 7.17
C GLN A 211 4.03 1.08 8.61
N MET A 212 5.02 0.37 9.17
CA MET A 212 4.97 -0.05 10.55
C MET A 212 5.71 0.96 11.42
N VAL A 213 5.09 1.40 12.51
CA VAL A 213 5.71 2.18 13.58
C VAL A 213 5.59 1.38 14.86
N VAL A 214 6.69 1.04 15.49
CA VAL A 214 6.71 0.23 16.72
C VAL A 214 7.16 1.09 17.88
N VAL A 215 6.28 1.30 18.84
CA VAL A 215 6.60 2.07 20.04
C VAL A 215 7.13 1.15 21.12
N VAL A 216 8.35 1.45 21.58
CA VAL A 216 9.06 0.68 22.61
C VAL A 216 9.35 1.56 23.82
N GLU A 217 9.25 1.00 25.02
CA GLU A 217 9.47 1.74 26.28
C GLU A 217 10.40 1.01 27.25
N GLY A 218 10.94 1.73 28.22
CA GLY A 218 11.73 1.16 29.31
C GLY A 218 12.95 0.36 28.81
N ALA A 219 13.11 -0.87 29.30
CA ALA A 219 14.22 -1.76 28.94
C ALA A 219 14.15 -2.30 27.50
N ALA A 220 12.99 -2.20 26.82
CA ALA A 220 12.84 -2.63 25.44
C ALA A 220 13.61 -1.74 24.44
N ARG A 221 14.03 -0.54 24.87
CA ARG A 221 14.85 0.39 24.08
C ARG A 221 16.21 -0.19 23.65
N GLY A 222 16.69 -1.23 24.32
CA GLY A 222 17.92 -1.95 23.95
C GLY A 222 17.73 -3.03 22.87
N ALA A 223 16.56 -3.13 22.25
CA ALA A 223 16.29 -4.12 21.21
C ALA A 223 17.16 -3.89 19.96
N LYS A 224 17.51 -4.97 19.28
CA LYS A 224 18.18 -4.89 17.97
C LYS A 224 17.12 -4.50 16.94
N VAL A 225 17.23 -3.28 16.42
CA VAL A 225 16.36 -2.76 15.37
C VAL A 225 16.87 -3.23 14.01
N PRO A 226 16.07 -3.98 13.23
CA PRO A 226 16.40 -4.28 11.84
C PRO A 226 16.49 -2.99 11.01
N GLU A 227 17.44 -2.91 10.08
CA GLU A 227 17.43 -1.83 9.09
C GLU A 227 16.22 -2.00 8.15
N GLY A 228 15.55 -0.90 7.80
CA GLY A 228 14.57 -0.88 6.71
C GLY A 228 13.13 -0.54 7.11
N LEU A 229 12.18 -1.43 6.76
CA LEU A 229 10.76 -1.13 6.52
C LEU A 229 9.91 -0.73 7.74
N ILE A 230 10.51 -0.71 8.94
CA ILE A 230 9.81 -0.39 10.19
C ILE A 230 10.47 0.80 10.89
N ASP A 231 9.68 1.73 11.40
CA ASP A 231 10.12 2.83 12.26
C ASP A 231 10.00 2.39 13.73
N VAL A 232 11.06 2.54 14.52
CA VAL A 232 11.04 2.19 15.95
C VAL A 232 11.15 3.45 16.78
N ARG A 233 10.10 3.76 17.53
CA ARG A 233 10.01 4.95 18.39
C ARG A 233 10.24 4.56 19.85
N ALA A 234 11.36 5.04 20.40
CA ALA A 234 11.69 4.86 21.80
C ALA A 234 11.00 5.93 22.65
N ALA A 235 10.02 5.55 23.47
CA ALA A 235 9.37 6.46 24.40
C ALA A 235 10.35 6.88 25.51
N GLU A 236 10.51 8.19 25.72
CA GLU A 236 11.30 8.72 26.83
C GLU A 236 10.59 8.51 28.18
N GLY A 237 9.26 8.60 28.17
CA GLY A 237 8.37 8.38 29.30
C GLY A 237 7.40 7.23 29.06
N SER A 238 6.11 7.54 28.90
CA SER A 238 5.04 6.56 28.66
C SER A 238 4.95 6.16 27.19
N GLY A 239 4.85 4.85 26.92
CA GLY A 239 4.54 4.34 25.58
C GLY A 239 3.22 4.87 25.02
N ASP A 240 2.18 4.98 25.86
CA ASP A 240 0.88 5.51 25.46
C ASP A 240 0.96 6.95 24.95
N ASP A 241 1.73 7.81 25.64
CA ASP A 241 1.91 9.21 25.25
C ASP A 241 2.65 9.30 23.91
N ALA A 242 3.69 8.48 23.72
CA ALA A 242 4.41 8.39 22.45
C ALA A 242 3.53 7.87 21.31
N ILE A 243 2.64 6.90 21.57
CA ILE A 243 1.67 6.42 20.57
C ILE A 243 0.71 7.55 20.17
N VAL A 244 0.14 8.27 21.14
CA VAL A 244 -0.76 9.40 20.86
C VAL A 244 -0.03 10.51 20.08
N GLU A 245 1.24 10.77 20.38
CA GLU A 245 2.08 11.70 19.62
C GLU A 245 2.24 11.24 18.16
N VAL A 246 2.56 9.96 17.92
CA VAL A 246 2.63 9.41 16.55
C VAL A 246 1.31 9.59 15.80
N VAL A 247 0.16 9.38 16.46
CA VAL A 247 -1.15 9.62 15.82
C VAL A 247 -1.34 11.10 15.45
N ARG A 248 -0.94 12.03 16.33
CA ARG A 248 -1.07 13.48 16.10
C ARG A 248 -0.13 14.01 15.03
N GLU A 249 1.06 13.44 14.93
CA GLU A 249 2.07 13.79 13.92
C GLU A 249 1.72 13.26 12.53
N ALA A 250 0.84 12.24 12.45
CA ALA A 250 0.48 11.62 11.19
C ALA A 250 -0.15 12.64 10.22
N PRO A 251 0.38 12.75 8.98
CA PRO A 251 -0.22 13.61 7.99
C PRO A 251 -1.68 13.27 7.70
N VAL A 252 -2.49 14.28 7.38
CA VAL A 252 -3.92 14.13 7.05
C VAL A 252 -4.22 13.16 5.88
N TRP A 253 -3.23 12.91 5.03
CA TRP A 253 -3.34 11.97 3.91
C TRP A 253 -3.01 10.53 4.29
N GLU A 254 -2.62 10.26 5.53
CA GLU A 254 -2.41 8.91 6.05
C GLU A 254 -3.61 8.46 6.88
N THR A 255 -3.77 7.15 6.98
CA THR A 255 -4.72 6.53 7.90
C THR A 255 -3.92 5.78 8.95
N VAL A 256 -4.15 6.08 10.22
CA VAL A 256 -3.46 5.43 11.34
C VAL A 256 -4.31 4.31 11.93
N LEU A 257 -3.73 3.14 12.09
CA LEU A 257 -4.28 2.01 12.84
C LEU A 257 -3.38 1.71 14.03
N VAL A 258 -3.91 1.88 15.24
CA VAL A 258 -3.19 1.50 16.47
C VAL A 258 -3.52 0.06 16.83
N VAL A 259 -2.50 -0.72 17.20
CA VAL A 259 -2.64 -2.09 17.70
C VAL A 259 -2.42 -2.06 19.20
N THR A 260 -3.49 -2.12 19.98
CA THR A 260 -3.43 -2.17 21.45
C THR A 260 -4.70 -2.76 22.07
N ALA A 261 -4.55 -3.43 23.20
CA ALA A 261 -5.61 -3.91 24.07
C ALA A 261 -5.90 -2.95 25.24
N ASP A 262 -5.09 -1.90 25.43
CA ASP A 262 -5.32 -0.92 26.49
C ASP A 262 -6.55 -0.06 26.18
N ARG A 263 -7.52 -0.04 27.11
CA ARG A 263 -8.79 0.68 26.91
C ARG A 263 -8.63 2.19 26.97
N GLY A 264 -7.77 2.68 27.87
CA GLY A 264 -7.52 4.12 27.99
C GLY A 264 -6.79 4.66 26.76
N LEU A 265 -5.78 3.94 26.28
CA LEU A 265 -5.08 4.29 25.04
C LEU A 265 -6.03 4.25 23.84
N ARG A 266 -6.89 3.23 23.73
CA ARG A 266 -7.92 3.13 22.68
C ARG A 266 -8.77 4.39 22.60
N GLU A 267 -9.34 4.82 23.73
CA GLU A 267 -10.17 6.02 23.79
C GLU A 267 -9.38 7.27 23.35
N ARG A 268 -8.13 7.40 23.82
CA ARG A 268 -7.26 8.55 23.49
C ARG A 268 -6.94 8.62 22.00
N VAL A 269 -6.52 7.53 21.37
CA VAL A 269 -6.13 7.55 19.95
C VAL A 269 -7.33 7.65 19.01
N GLN A 270 -8.50 7.12 19.42
CA GLN A 270 -9.74 7.30 18.67
C GLN A 270 -10.22 8.76 18.70
N ALA A 271 -10.02 9.47 19.81
CA ALA A 271 -10.31 10.90 19.90
C ALA A 271 -9.46 11.74 18.92
N GLU A 272 -8.26 11.26 18.57
CA GLU A 272 -7.38 11.85 17.55
C GLU A 272 -7.71 11.36 16.11
N GLY A 273 -8.70 10.47 15.96
CA GLY A 273 -9.16 9.98 14.66
C GLY A 273 -8.49 8.70 14.15
N ALA A 274 -7.68 8.02 14.97
CA ALA A 274 -7.10 6.74 14.58
C ALA A 274 -8.13 5.59 14.63
N LEU A 275 -7.93 4.61 13.74
CA LEU A 275 -8.54 3.29 13.86
C LEU A 275 -7.82 2.50 14.95
N VAL A 276 -8.50 1.53 15.56
CA VAL A 276 -7.88 0.67 16.58
C VAL A 276 -8.26 -0.79 16.45
N THR A 277 -7.27 -1.66 16.53
CA THR A 277 -7.42 -3.12 16.60
C THR A 277 -6.67 -3.69 17.79
N GLY A 278 -6.91 -4.96 18.10
CA GLY A 278 -6.26 -5.66 19.22
C GLY A 278 -5.02 -6.45 18.78
N PRO A 279 -4.12 -6.81 19.72
CA PRO A 279 -2.93 -7.62 19.43
C PRO A 279 -3.22 -8.92 18.71
N LYS A 280 -4.34 -9.59 18.99
CA LYS A 280 -4.73 -10.84 18.33
C LYS A 280 -4.82 -10.70 16.81
N TRP A 281 -5.26 -9.54 16.31
CA TRP A 281 -5.31 -9.28 14.87
C TRP A 281 -3.90 -9.25 14.29
N LEU A 282 -2.96 -8.54 14.92
CA LEU A 282 -1.58 -8.47 14.45
C LEU A 282 -0.88 -9.83 14.53
N LEU A 283 -1.00 -10.51 15.68
CA LEU A 283 -0.38 -11.82 15.90
C LEU A 283 -0.88 -12.88 14.93
N GLY A 284 -2.14 -12.80 14.47
CA GLY A 284 -2.69 -13.72 13.47
C GLY A 284 -2.16 -13.50 12.04
N GLN A 285 -1.27 -12.52 11.84
CA GLN A 285 -0.67 -12.20 10.55
C GLN A 285 0.85 -12.40 10.53
N LEU A 286 1.45 -12.59 11.71
CA LEU A 286 2.87 -12.86 11.82
C LEU A 286 3.16 -14.30 11.36
N PRO A 287 4.36 -14.57 10.82
CA PRO A 287 4.77 -15.88 10.33
C PRO A 287 4.78 -16.99 11.40
#